data_AF-X1UGR2-F1
#
_entry.id   AF-X1UGR2-F1
#
_cell.length_a   1.000
_cell.length_b   1.000
_cell.length_c   1.000
_cell.angle_alpha   90.00
_cell.angle_beta   90.00
_cell.angle_gamma   90.00
#
_symmetry.space_group_name_H-M   'P 1'
#
loop_
_entity.id
_entity.type
_entity.pdbx_description
1 polymer ?
#
loop_
_entity_poly.entity_id
_entity_poly.type
_entity_poly.pdbx_seq_one_letter_code
_entity_poly.pdbx_strand_id
1 'polypeptide(L)'
;MPELVEQAILDFYTYPPIGGDDWRYTFQTAQVRTLEMQMLSRAALLDMANAESFEQAVDLLSGSEYALPRGGRDFAEVEEILQQRRAAVRELFSDLMLDEPTVELFRRGMILQTSGWRSGGL
;
A
#
# COMPACT_ATOMS: atom_id res chain seq x y z
N MET A 1 25.51 -41.28 25.58
CA MET A 1 25.97 -39.88 25.58
C MET A 1 24.80 -39.05 25.05
N PRO A 2 24.02 -38.37 25.90
CA PRO A 2 22.89 -37.57 25.42
C PRO A 2 23.44 -36.27 24.82
N GLU A 3 23.03 -35.96 23.59
CA GLU A 3 23.28 -34.66 22.96
C GLU A 3 22.54 -33.59 23.77
N LEU A 4 23.30 -32.66 24.34
CA LEU A 4 22.74 -31.49 25.02
C LEU A 4 22.21 -30.57 23.92
N VAL A 5 20.89 -30.55 23.74
CA VAL A 5 20.19 -29.55 22.94
C VAL A 5 20.42 -28.20 23.64
N GLU A 6 21.31 -27.39 23.09
CA GLU A 6 21.51 -25.99 23.51
C GLU A 6 20.16 -25.27 23.37
N GLN A 7 19.51 -25.02 24.50
CA GLN A 7 18.31 -24.20 24.52
C GLN A 7 18.71 -22.76 24.20
N ALA A 8 18.23 -22.26 23.05
CA ALA A 8 18.42 -20.87 22.67
C ALA A 8 17.86 -19.96 23.78
N ILE A 9 18.74 -19.25 24.48
CA ILE A 9 18.38 -18.22 25.44
C ILE A 9 17.75 -17.08 24.62
N LEU A 10 16.42 -17.02 24.61
CA LEU A 10 15.66 -15.92 24.00
C LEU A 10 15.80 -14.69 24.89
N ASP A 11 16.66 -13.75 24.49
CA ASP A 11 16.72 -12.43 25.11
C ASP A 11 15.55 -11.58 24.59
N PHE A 12 14.49 -11.49 25.40
CA PHE A 12 13.29 -10.72 25.09
C PHE A 12 13.48 -9.20 25.16
N TYR A 13 14.61 -8.72 25.69
CA TYR A 13 14.90 -7.29 25.82
C TYR A 13 15.76 -6.74 24.68
N THR A 14 16.28 -7.63 23.84
CA THR A 14 17.07 -7.28 22.67
C THR A 14 16.27 -7.60 21.42
N TYR A 15 16.03 -6.58 20.58
CA TYR A 15 15.43 -6.82 19.28
C TYR A 15 16.36 -7.75 18.47
N PRO A 16 15.82 -8.76 17.76
CA PRO A 16 16.64 -9.63 16.94
C PRO A 16 17.55 -8.79 16.03
N PRO A 17 18.81 -9.18 15.83
CA PRO A 17 19.67 -8.47 14.91
C PRO A 17 18.97 -8.41 13.55
N ILE A 18 18.93 -7.22 12.95
CA ILE A 18 18.42 -7.05 11.59
C ILE A 18 19.31 -7.93 10.70
N GLY A 19 18.70 -8.85 9.96
CA GLY A 19 19.42 -9.70 9.02
C GLY A 19 20.18 -8.88 7.98
N GLY A 20 21.18 -9.49 7.33
CA GLY A 20 21.85 -8.86 6.21
C GLY A 20 20.90 -8.57 5.04
N ASP A 21 21.34 -7.74 4.10
CA ASP A 21 20.54 -7.39 2.92
C ASP A 21 20.08 -8.63 2.15
N ASP A 22 18.78 -8.74 1.91
CA ASP A 22 18.21 -9.78 1.04
C ASP A 22 18.21 -9.31 -0.41
N TRP A 23 19.26 -9.68 -1.13
CA TRP A 23 19.44 -9.35 -2.55
C TRP A 23 18.33 -9.91 -3.45
N ARG A 24 17.57 -10.92 -3.00
CA ARG A 24 16.44 -11.46 -3.77
C ARG A 24 15.34 -10.40 -3.96
N TYR A 25 15.24 -9.46 -3.03
CA TYR A 25 14.24 -8.38 -3.03
C TYR A 25 14.73 -7.08 -3.69
N THR A 26 15.91 -7.04 -4.31
CA THR A 26 16.45 -5.78 -4.87
C THR A 26 15.53 -5.20 -5.94
N PHE A 27 15.01 -6.02 -6.85
CA PHE A 27 14.09 -5.57 -7.91
C PHE A 27 12.75 -5.11 -7.35
N GLN A 28 12.18 -5.89 -6.42
CA GLN A 28 10.93 -5.63 -5.74
C GLN A 28 10.99 -4.30 -4.98
N THR A 29 12.10 -4.09 -4.26
CA THR A 29 12.37 -2.84 -3.53
C THR A 29 12.48 -1.66 -4.48
N ALA A 30 13.12 -1.83 -5.64
CA ALA A 30 13.19 -0.76 -6.64
C ALA A 30 11.79 -0.40 -7.17
N GLN A 31 10.95 -1.39 -7.47
CA GLN A 31 9.57 -1.16 -7.92
C GLN A 31 8.74 -0.41 -6.87
N VAL A 32 8.83 -0.82 -5.60
CA VAL A 32 8.12 -0.13 -4.50
C VAL A 32 8.62 1.31 -4.34
N ARG A 33 9.93 1.56 -4.43
CA ARG A 33 10.48 2.93 -4.41
C ARG A 33 9.98 3.78 -5.57
N THR A 34 9.84 3.22 -6.76
CA THR A 34 9.26 3.95 -7.89
C THR A 34 7.81 4.33 -7.62
N LEU A 35 7.01 3.43 -7.03
CA LEU A 35 5.62 3.74 -6.63
C LEU A 35 5.54 4.80 -5.52
N GLU A 36 6.48 4.79 -4.58
CA GLU A 36 6.59 5.83 -3.54
C GLU A 36 6.78 7.22 -4.15
N MET A 37 7.57 7.35 -5.21
CA MET A 37 7.76 8.63 -5.92
C MET A 37 6.47 9.15 -6.58
N GLN A 38 5.48 8.29 -6.80
CA GLN A 38 4.19 8.64 -7.38
C GLN A 38 3.15 9.07 -6.32
N MET A 39 3.48 8.95 -5.03
CA MET A 39 2.57 9.35 -3.96
C MET A 39 2.34 10.86 -3.97
N LEU A 40 1.11 11.26 -3.66
CA LEU A 40 0.77 12.66 -3.49
C LEU A 40 1.59 13.27 -2.35
N SER A 41 2.28 14.37 -2.65
CA SER A 41 3.00 15.11 -1.64
C SER A 41 2.03 15.74 -0.63
N ARG A 42 2.53 16.05 0.56
CA ARG A 42 1.76 16.81 1.55
C ARG A 42 1.28 18.16 1.01
N ALA A 43 2.08 18.81 0.16
CA ALA A 43 1.70 20.08 -0.46
C ALA A 43 0.50 19.90 -1.40
N ALA A 44 0.53 18.89 -2.27
CA ALA A 44 -0.58 18.60 -3.18
C ALA A 44 -1.89 18.31 -2.44
N LEU A 45 -1.83 17.59 -1.31
CA LEU A 45 -3.01 17.35 -0.46
C LEU A 45 -3.55 18.64 0.16
N LEU A 46 -2.68 19.55 0.59
CA LEU A 46 -3.09 20.85 1.11
C LEU A 46 -3.70 21.74 0.02
N ASP A 47 -3.14 21.73 -1.18
CA ASP A 47 -3.67 22.50 -2.31
C ASP A 47 -5.07 22.02 -2.68
N MET A 48 -5.29 20.69 -2.70
CA MET A 48 -6.63 20.12 -2.91
C MET A 48 -7.60 20.42 -1.77
N ALA A 49 -7.14 20.41 -0.52
CA ALA A 49 -7.99 20.75 0.63
C ALA A 49 -8.42 22.23 0.64
N ASN A 50 -7.63 23.11 0.03
CA ASN A 50 -7.92 24.53 -0.12
C ASN A 50 -8.63 24.88 -1.44
N ALA A 51 -8.97 23.90 -2.27
CA ALA A 51 -9.67 24.14 -3.52
C ALA A 51 -11.07 24.73 -3.27
N GLU A 52 -11.48 25.67 -4.10
CA GLU A 52 -12.77 26.37 -4.01
C GLU A 52 -13.94 25.47 -4.42
N SER A 53 -13.67 24.39 -5.16
CA SER A 53 -14.66 23.43 -5.64
C SER A 53 -14.08 22.03 -5.80
N PHE A 54 -14.97 21.03 -5.83
CA PHE A 54 -14.59 19.65 -6.11
C PHE A 54 -13.92 19.50 -7.48
N GLU A 55 -14.45 20.17 -8.52
CA GLU A 55 -13.86 20.12 -9.87
C GLU A 55 -12.41 20.61 -9.87
N GLN A 56 -12.10 21.67 -9.12
CA GLN A 56 -10.74 22.18 -8.99
C GLN A 56 -9.82 21.19 -8.26
N ALA A 57 -10.31 20.51 -7.21
CA ALA A 57 -9.55 19.45 -6.55
C ALA A 57 -9.29 18.25 -7.49
N VAL A 58 -10.26 17.90 -8.33
CA VAL A 58 -10.15 16.84 -9.35
C VAL A 58 -9.16 17.22 -10.44
N ASP A 59 -9.11 18.49 -10.85
CA ASP A 59 -8.11 18.98 -11.81
C ASP A 59 -6.69 18.93 -11.22
N LEU A 60 -6.53 19.30 -9.95
CA LEU A 60 -5.25 19.16 -9.22
C LEU A 60 -4.81 17.70 -9.12
N LEU A 61 -5.74 16.80 -8.79
CA LEU A 61 -5.50 15.35 -8.76
C LEU A 61 -5.10 14.82 -10.14
N SER A 62 -5.75 15.31 -11.21
CA SER A 62 -5.48 14.91 -12.59
C SER A 62 -4.10 15.36 -13.09
N GLY A 63 -3.51 16.38 -12.47
CA GLY A 63 -2.14 16.82 -12.71
C GLY A 63 -1.06 15.94 -12.06
N SER A 64 -1.46 14.89 -11.34
CA SER A 64 -0.56 13.92 -10.71
C SER A 64 -0.59 12.56 -11.43
N GLU A 65 0.13 11.58 -10.88
CA GLU A 65 0.12 10.18 -11.34
C GLU A 65 -1.26 9.51 -11.20
N TYR A 66 -2.19 10.14 -10.49
CA TYR A 66 -3.60 9.74 -10.37
C TYR A 66 -4.48 10.32 -11.49
N ALA A 67 -3.90 10.60 -12.66
CA ALA A 67 -4.60 11.13 -13.83
C ALA A 67 -5.91 10.37 -14.10
N LEU A 68 -7.02 11.13 -14.14
CA LEU A 68 -8.35 10.60 -14.36
C LEU A 68 -8.67 10.54 -15.86
N PRO A 69 -9.41 9.53 -16.33
CA PRO A 69 -9.90 9.48 -17.70
C PRO A 69 -10.76 10.72 -18.00
N ARG A 70 -10.65 11.24 -19.23
CA ARG A 70 -11.42 12.42 -19.67
C ARG A 70 -12.93 12.15 -19.46
N GLY A 71 -13.56 12.93 -18.59
CA GLY A 71 -14.99 12.85 -18.31
C GLY A 71 -15.36 12.42 -16.88
N GLY A 72 -14.42 11.84 -16.12
CA GLY A 72 -14.61 11.46 -14.72
C GLY A 72 -14.58 12.68 -13.79
N ARG A 73 -15.71 13.38 -13.66
CA ARG A 73 -15.85 14.54 -12.75
C ARG A 73 -16.88 14.34 -11.66
N ASP A 74 -17.60 13.22 -11.66
CA ASP A 74 -18.47 12.88 -10.55
C ASP A 74 -17.68 12.23 -9.40
N PHE A 75 -18.13 12.47 -8.17
CA PHE A 75 -17.46 11.99 -6.96
C PHE A 75 -17.36 10.46 -6.94
N ALA A 76 -18.44 9.76 -7.29
CA ALA A 76 -18.48 8.30 -7.27
C ALA A 76 -17.49 7.68 -8.26
N GLU A 77 -17.37 8.27 -9.46
CA GLU A 77 -16.43 7.81 -10.48
C GLU A 77 -14.97 8.05 -10.05
N VAL A 78 -14.67 9.22 -9.48
CA VAL A 78 -13.33 9.53 -8.95
C VAL A 78 -12.97 8.57 -7.81
N GLU A 79 -13.90 8.32 -6.89
CA GLU A 79 -13.70 7.37 -5.80
C GLU A 79 -13.44 5.96 -6.34
N GLU A 80 -14.24 5.49 -7.29
CA GLU A 80 -14.07 4.17 -7.90
C GLU A 80 -12.68 4.03 -8.53
N ILE A 81 -12.24 5.02 -9.31
CA ILE A 81 -10.90 4.99 -9.93
C ILE A 81 -9.80 4.94 -8.86
N LEU A 82 -9.90 5.72 -7.80
CA LEU A 82 -8.92 5.70 -6.71
C LEU A 82 -8.90 4.35 -5.97
N GLN A 83 -10.07 3.72 -5.80
CA GLN A 83 -10.18 2.38 -5.23
C GLN A 83 -9.54 1.33 -6.15
N GLN A 84 -9.80 1.38 -7.46
CA GLN A 84 -9.20 0.50 -8.45
C GLN A 84 -7.67 0.64 -8.47
N ARG A 85 -7.14 1.87 -8.44
CA ARG A 85 -5.70 2.13 -8.33
C ARG A 85 -5.11 1.54 -7.06
N ARG A 86 -5.78 1.71 -5.91
CA ARG A 86 -5.36 1.13 -4.64
C ARG A 86 -5.36 -0.40 -4.67
N ALA A 87 -6.37 -1.00 -5.28
CA ALA A 87 -6.45 -2.46 -5.44
C ALA A 87 -5.32 -2.97 -6.34
N ALA A 88 -5.07 -2.34 -7.48
CA ALA A 88 -4.00 -2.73 -8.39
C ALA A 88 -2.60 -2.70 -7.73
N VAL A 89 -2.30 -1.67 -6.93
CA VAL A 89 -1.01 -1.60 -6.19
C VAL A 89 -0.91 -2.71 -5.14
N ARG A 90 -2.02 -3.08 -4.51
CA ARG A 90 -2.05 -4.18 -3.52
C ARG A 90 -1.86 -5.56 -4.15
N GLU A 91 -2.45 -5.79 -5.32
CA GLU A 91 -2.20 -7.01 -6.09
C GLU A 91 -0.74 -7.07 -6.54
N LEU A 92 -0.20 -5.96 -7.05
CA LEU A 92 1.22 -5.87 -7.41
C LEU A 92 2.14 -6.18 -6.22
N PHE A 93 1.81 -5.73 -5.01
CA PHE A 93 2.57 -6.10 -3.82
C PHE A 93 2.60 -7.62 -3.60
N SER A 94 1.45 -8.28 -3.79
CA SER A 94 1.36 -9.74 -3.67
C SER A 94 2.20 -10.46 -4.73
N ASP A 95 2.22 -9.94 -5.96
CA ASP A 95 3.05 -10.46 -7.05
C ASP A 95 4.55 -10.26 -6.84
N LEU A 96 4.94 -9.17 -6.17
CA LEU A 96 6.33 -8.87 -5.89
C LEU A 96 6.89 -9.68 -4.71
N MET A 97 6.06 -10.11 -3.77
CA MET A 97 6.50 -10.87 -2.61
C MET A 97 6.99 -12.27 -3.00
N LEU A 98 8.18 -12.65 -2.52
CA LEU A 98 8.78 -13.95 -2.79
C LEU A 98 8.40 -15.00 -1.75
N ASP A 99 8.03 -14.57 -0.55
CA ASP A 99 7.70 -15.43 0.58
C ASP A 99 6.18 -15.59 0.72
N GLU A 100 5.66 -16.74 0.29
CA GLU A 100 4.22 -17.07 0.34
C GLU A 100 3.59 -16.89 1.75
N PRO A 101 4.25 -17.24 2.87
CA PRO A 101 3.66 -17.02 4.20
C PRO A 101 3.40 -15.53 4.49
N THR A 102 4.25 -14.64 3.97
CA THR A 102 4.08 -13.19 4.10
C THR A 102 2.89 -12.74 3.27
N VAL A 103 2.78 -13.21 2.02
CA VAL A 103 1.63 -12.93 1.15
C VAL A 103 0.33 -13.33 1.84
N GLU A 104 0.27 -14.51 2.45
CA GLU A 104 -0.94 -14.98 3.12
C GLU A 104 -1.32 -14.18 4.37
N LEU A 105 -0.33 -13.71 5.14
CA LEU A 105 -0.59 -12.79 6.25
C LEU A 105 -1.25 -11.50 5.75
N PHE A 106 -0.70 -10.92 4.67
CA PHE A 106 -1.25 -9.70 4.09
C PHE A 106 -2.60 -9.93 3.43
N ARG A 107 -2.81 -11.03 2.71
CA ARG A 107 -4.10 -11.38 2.08
C ARG A 107 -5.21 -11.50 3.13
N ARG A 108 -4.93 -12.12 4.28
CA ARG A 108 -5.89 -12.20 5.41
C ARG A 108 -6.20 -10.83 6.03
N GLY A 109 -5.20 -9.95 6.18
CA GLY A 109 -5.40 -8.57 6.64
C GLY A 109 -6.09 -7.67 5.59
N MET A 110 -5.86 -7.93 4.30
CA MET A 110 -6.38 -7.16 3.17
C MET A 110 -7.86 -7.44 2.92
N ILE A 111 -8.31 -8.69 3.11
CA ILE A 111 -9.72 -9.10 3.08
C ILE A 111 -10.55 -8.31 4.12
N LEU A 112 -9.98 -8.02 5.30
CA LEU A 112 -10.67 -7.28 6.37
C LEU A 112 -10.92 -5.80 6.05
N GLN A 113 -10.15 -5.20 5.14
CA GLN A 113 -10.39 -3.80 4.72
C GLN A 113 -11.43 -3.69 3.59
N THR A 114 -11.59 -4.72 2.77
CA THR A 114 -12.62 -4.75 1.72
C THR A 114 -14.01 -5.14 2.24
N SER A 115 -14.10 -5.81 3.39
CA SER A 115 -15.37 -6.24 4.00
C SER A 115 -16.04 -5.19 4.90
N GLY A 116 -15.36 -4.07 5.22
CA GLY A 116 -15.83 -3.08 6.18
C GLY A 116 -16.91 -2.10 5.67
N TRP A 117 -17.31 -2.15 4.40
CA TRP A 117 -18.14 -1.09 3.80
C TRP A 117 -19.45 -1.57 3.15
N ARG A 118 -19.86 -2.82 3.32
CA ARG A 118 -21.21 -3.29 2.92
C ARG A 118 -22.29 -3.17 4.00
N SER A 119 -22.01 -2.49 5.12
CA SER A 119 -23.00 -2.25 6.18
C SER A 119 -22.98 -0.80 6.65
N GLY A 120 -23.67 0.08 5.92
CA GLY A 120 -23.79 1.49 6.26
C GLY A 120 -24.65 2.26 5.27
N GLY A 121 -25.77 1.68 4.84
CA GLY A 121 -26.75 2.31 3.97
C GLY A 121 -28.15 1.90 4.41
N LEU A 122 -28.71 2.68 5.34
CA LEU A 122 -30.09 3.15 5.45
C LEU A 122 -30.20 4.03 6.70
#